data_AF-A0A1Y4D0Z4-F1
#
_entry.id   AF-A0A1Y4D0Z4-F1
#
_cell.length_a   1.000
_cell.length_b   1.000
_cell.length_c   1.000
_cell.angle_alpha   90.00
_cell.angle_beta   90.00
_cell.angle_gamma   90.00
#
_symmetry.space_group_name_H-M   'P 1'
#
loop_
_entity.id
_entity.type
_entity.pdbx_description
1 polymer ?
#
loop_
_entity_poly.entity_id
_entity_poly.type
_entity_poly.pdbx_seq_one_letter_code
_entity_poly.pdbx_strand_id
1 'polypeptide(L)'
;MRHLASLLVSTLLILCCAAAVQAASASGILLVAFGTTMESAEPALQSIDKAYRKAYPDKPIVWAYTSDIIRKKLNKQGSRVLSVKQALDECARLGIVDLRVQSLHVTGAEEYAMTQRMLVRDLSRFPNRFDHVWLGAPLLESGQDLQDVMDAIFASFPKERKSNEAVVLMGHGNNRGPGDLAIAQVATAFNQRDPLVFLAAVEGSNTFDSIIPELKKRNVTKVYLQPFMIVAGDHAINDLAGPEPDSWASQLKAAGMQVEAQLTGLGSLDGIQKVFLRHTRDTRDDLANPKKTDD
;
A
#
# COMPACT_ATOMS: atom_id res chain seq x y z
N MET A 1 -41.34 10.37 -58.29
CA MET A 1 -40.39 9.35 -58.77
C MET A 1 -39.00 9.81 -58.35
N ARG A 2 -38.47 9.26 -57.24
CA ARG A 2 -37.31 8.34 -57.20
C ARG A 2 -36.08 8.99 -57.88
N HIS A 3 -34.97 9.30 -57.21
CA HIS A 3 -34.06 8.34 -56.58
C HIS A 3 -32.96 9.04 -55.74
N LEU A 4 -32.62 8.40 -54.61
CA LEU A 4 -31.32 8.23 -53.96
C LEU A 4 -30.41 9.45 -53.69
N ALA A 5 -30.35 9.86 -52.42
CA ALA A 5 -29.14 10.39 -51.79
C ALA A 5 -28.60 9.34 -50.80
N SER A 6 -27.31 9.05 -50.93
CA SER A 6 -26.59 7.94 -50.31
C SER A 6 -26.57 7.98 -48.78
N LEU A 7 -26.78 6.80 -48.20
CA LEU A 7 -26.47 6.43 -46.83
C LEU A 7 -24.96 6.56 -46.57
N LEU A 8 -24.57 7.28 -45.52
CA LEU A 8 -23.28 7.11 -44.85
C LEU A 8 -23.58 7.01 -43.35
N VAL A 9 -24.12 5.85 -42.96
CA VAL A 9 -24.17 5.44 -41.56
C VAL A 9 -22.81 4.85 -41.25
N SER A 10 -21.96 5.65 -40.60
CA SER A 10 -20.72 5.17 -40.00
C SER A 10 -21.06 4.21 -38.86
N THR A 11 -21.09 2.92 -39.16
CA THR A 11 -21.11 1.84 -38.18
C THR A 11 -19.80 1.89 -37.41
N LEU A 12 -19.81 2.54 -36.25
CA LEU A 12 -18.75 2.41 -35.26
C LEU A 12 -18.80 0.96 -34.77
N LEU A 13 -17.92 0.11 -35.31
CA LEU A 13 -17.72 -1.25 -34.85
C LEU A 13 -17.44 -1.20 -33.35
N ILE A 14 -18.38 -1.73 -32.59
CA ILE A 14 -18.20 -2.10 -31.19
C ILE A 14 -17.07 -3.12 -31.18
N LEU A 15 -15.87 -2.65 -30.85
CA LEU A 15 -14.76 -3.51 -30.48
C LEU A 15 -15.13 -4.12 -29.13
N CYS A 16 -15.93 -5.18 -29.18
CA CYS A 16 -16.10 -6.10 -28.09
C CYS A 16 -14.74 -6.79 -27.93
N CYS A 17 -13.82 -6.16 -27.20
CA CYS A 17 -12.71 -6.89 -26.60
C CYS A 17 -13.35 -7.92 -25.69
N ALA A 18 -13.46 -9.15 -26.20
CA ALA A 18 -13.64 -10.31 -25.38
C ALA A 18 -12.60 -10.21 -24.26
N ALA A 19 -13.06 -10.00 -23.03
CA ALA A 19 -12.25 -10.29 -21.87
C ALA A 19 -11.81 -11.74 -22.06
N ALA A 20 -10.52 -11.95 -22.37
CA ALA A 20 -9.95 -13.28 -22.37
C ALA A 20 -10.29 -13.86 -21.00
N VAL A 21 -11.18 -14.85 -20.97
CA VAL A 21 -11.40 -15.66 -19.79
C VAL A 21 -10.08 -16.35 -19.58
N GLN A 22 -9.24 -15.77 -18.72
CA GLN A 22 -8.02 -16.41 -18.26
C GLN A 22 -8.45 -17.79 -17.77
N ALA A 23 -7.90 -18.85 -18.36
CA ALA A 23 -8.22 -20.21 -17.99
C ALA A 23 -8.14 -20.33 -16.46
N ALA A 24 -9.16 -20.93 -15.84
CA ALA A 24 -9.24 -21.08 -14.40
C ALA A 24 -7.94 -21.73 -13.89
N SER A 25 -7.09 -20.92 -13.27
CA SER A 25 -5.89 -21.42 -12.61
C SER A 25 -6.30 -21.89 -11.23
N ALA A 26 -5.91 -23.11 -10.86
CA ALA A 26 -6.14 -23.63 -9.51
C ALA A 26 -5.51 -22.73 -8.44
N SER A 27 -4.49 -21.92 -8.80
CA SER A 27 -3.89 -20.95 -7.90
C SER A 27 -4.13 -19.49 -8.29
N GLY A 28 -4.39 -18.64 -7.30
CA GLY A 28 -4.64 -17.21 -7.49
C GLY A 28 -4.04 -16.34 -6.40
N ILE A 29 -4.09 -15.03 -6.62
CA ILE A 29 -3.56 -14.03 -5.68
C ILE A 29 -4.67 -13.04 -5.30
N LEU A 30 -4.81 -12.79 -4.01
CA LEU A 30 -5.66 -11.73 -3.46
C LEU A 30 -4.78 -10.64 -2.84
N LEU A 31 -4.77 -9.45 -3.43
CA LEU A 31 -4.11 -8.27 -2.88
C LEU A 31 -5.09 -7.51 -1.97
N VAL A 32 -4.68 -7.26 -0.74
CA VAL A 32 -5.51 -6.60 0.28
C VAL A 32 -4.85 -5.30 0.73
N ALA A 33 -5.44 -4.16 0.37
CA ALA A 33 -5.00 -2.85 0.81
C ALA A 33 -5.99 -2.23 1.80
N PHE A 34 -5.57 -1.19 2.53
CA PHE A 34 -6.52 -0.37 3.29
C PHE A 34 -7.56 0.29 2.36
N GLY A 35 -7.07 0.83 1.24
CA GLY A 35 -7.84 1.54 0.24
C GLY A 35 -7.75 3.05 0.38
N THR A 36 -8.17 3.75 -0.67
CA THR A 36 -8.16 5.21 -0.76
C THR A 36 -9.20 5.68 -1.76
N THR A 37 -9.73 6.89 -1.59
CA THR A 37 -10.59 7.57 -2.57
C THR A 37 -9.85 8.63 -3.38
N MET A 38 -8.56 8.83 -3.11
CA MET A 38 -7.78 9.90 -3.73
C MET A 38 -7.18 9.42 -5.05
N GLU A 39 -7.36 10.18 -6.12
CA GLU A 39 -6.72 9.91 -7.43
C GLU A 39 -5.19 9.93 -7.31
N SER A 40 -4.63 10.76 -6.41
CA SER A 40 -3.19 10.82 -6.12
C SER A 40 -2.57 9.49 -5.66
N ALA A 41 -3.41 8.55 -5.20
CA ALA A 41 -2.97 7.24 -4.79
C ALA A 41 -2.91 6.20 -5.93
N GLU A 42 -3.58 6.48 -7.05
CA GLU A 42 -3.68 5.56 -8.18
C GLU A 42 -2.31 5.09 -8.72
N PRO A 43 -1.29 5.95 -8.87
CA PRO A 43 0.01 5.53 -9.38
C PRO A 43 0.66 4.41 -8.57
N ALA A 44 0.55 4.45 -7.24
CA ALA A 44 1.14 3.43 -6.38
C ALA A 44 0.41 2.09 -6.49
N LEU A 45 -0.93 2.11 -6.53
CA LEU A 45 -1.74 0.91 -6.66
C LEU A 45 -1.57 0.26 -8.05
N GLN A 46 -1.56 1.07 -9.11
CA GLN A 46 -1.30 0.60 -10.47
C GLN A 46 0.12 0.03 -10.62
N SER A 47 1.11 0.65 -9.97
CA SER A 47 2.50 0.16 -10.01
C SER A 47 2.62 -1.22 -9.33
N ILE A 48 1.96 -1.40 -8.18
CA ILE A 48 1.86 -2.72 -7.52
C ILE A 48 1.15 -3.72 -8.45
N ASP A 49 -0.02 -3.38 -8.99
CA ASP A 49 -0.78 -4.28 -9.88
C ASP A 49 0.07 -4.71 -11.09
N LYS A 50 0.77 -3.77 -11.72
CA LYS A 50 1.69 -4.04 -12.83
C LYS A 50 2.84 -4.97 -12.42
N ALA A 51 3.42 -4.75 -11.25
CA ALA A 51 4.48 -5.62 -10.72
C ALA A 51 3.99 -7.05 -10.49
N TYR A 52 2.79 -7.21 -9.91
CA TYR A 52 2.18 -8.52 -9.69
C TYR A 52 1.80 -9.22 -10.99
N ARG A 53 1.18 -8.53 -11.94
CA ARG A 53 0.84 -9.09 -13.26
C ARG A 53 2.09 -9.51 -14.03
N LYS A 54 3.18 -8.76 -13.90
CA LYS A 54 4.47 -9.12 -14.49
C LYS A 54 5.08 -10.36 -13.84
N ALA A 55 5.01 -10.47 -12.51
CA ALA A 55 5.58 -11.60 -11.77
C ALA A 55 4.73 -12.88 -11.87
N TYR A 56 3.41 -12.74 -12.08
CA TYR A 56 2.45 -13.84 -12.11
C TYR A 56 1.49 -13.72 -13.31
N PRO A 57 2.00 -13.80 -14.55
CA PRO A 57 1.18 -13.57 -15.76
C PRO A 57 0.02 -14.57 -15.93
N ASP A 58 0.15 -15.76 -15.34
CA ASP A 58 -0.80 -16.86 -15.48
C ASP A 58 -1.73 -17.04 -14.26
N LYS A 59 -1.62 -16.17 -13.25
CA LYS A 59 -2.46 -16.24 -12.04
C LYS A 59 -3.52 -15.14 -12.06
N PRO A 60 -4.80 -15.45 -11.78
CA PRO A 60 -5.78 -14.41 -11.52
C PRO A 60 -5.36 -13.59 -10.30
N ILE A 61 -5.40 -12.26 -10.44
CA ILE A 61 -5.14 -11.30 -9.37
C ILE A 61 -6.45 -10.59 -9.03
N VAL A 62 -6.90 -10.78 -7.80
CA VAL A 62 -8.11 -10.16 -7.24
C VAL A 62 -7.68 -9.10 -6.22
N TRP A 63 -8.40 -7.99 -6.16
CA TRP A 63 -8.15 -6.90 -5.22
C TRP A 63 -9.29 -6.77 -4.21
N ALA A 64 -8.93 -6.47 -2.97
CA ALA A 64 -9.87 -6.10 -1.90
C ALA A 64 -9.34 -4.93 -1.09
N TYR A 65 -10.27 -4.10 -0.60
CA TYR A 65 -9.96 -3.06 0.40
C TYR A 65 -10.55 -3.43 1.76
N THR A 66 -9.81 -3.15 2.83
CA THR A 66 -10.28 -3.40 4.21
C THR A 66 -11.23 -2.30 4.69
N SER A 67 -11.03 -1.04 4.28
CA SER A 67 -11.85 0.10 4.75
C SER A 67 -13.27 0.12 4.17
N ASP A 68 -14.26 -0.11 5.03
CA ASP A 68 -15.68 -0.02 4.71
C ASP A 68 -16.09 1.36 4.15
N ILE A 69 -15.52 2.43 4.71
CA ILE A 69 -15.84 3.81 4.34
C ILE A 69 -15.37 4.08 2.90
N ILE A 70 -14.13 3.72 2.59
CA ILE A 70 -13.56 3.87 1.25
C ILE A 70 -14.36 3.06 0.24
N ARG A 71 -14.65 1.78 0.52
CA ARG A 71 -15.46 0.95 -0.39
C ARG A 71 -16.84 1.54 -0.64
N LYS A 72 -17.53 2.04 0.39
CA LYS A 72 -18.84 2.68 0.24
C LYS A 72 -18.77 3.93 -0.65
N LYS A 73 -17.72 4.75 -0.51
CA LYS A 73 -17.51 5.93 -1.36
C LYS A 73 -17.24 5.54 -2.82
N LEU A 74 -16.30 4.64 -3.07
CA LEU A 74 -15.92 4.22 -4.44
C LEU A 74 -17.07 3.51 -5.17
N ASN A 75 -17.82 2.64 -4.50
CA ASN A 75 -18.96 1.96 -5.11
C ASN A 75 -20.08 2.94 -5.49
N LYS A 76 -20.28 4.03 -4.72
CA LYS A 76 -21.21 5.12 -5.09
C LYS A 76 -20.74 5.89 -6.34
N GLN A 77 -19.43 5.93 -6.58
CA GLN A 77 -18.82 6.54 -7.77
C GLN A 77 -18.72 5.57 -8.97
N GLY A 78 -19.33 4.39 -8.87
CA GLY A 78 -19.32 3.39 -9.95
C GLY A 78 -18.07 2.52 -10.01
N SER A 79 -17.09 2.72 -9.13
CA SER A 79 -15.91 1.87 -9.03
C SER A 79 -16.21 0.63 -8.18
N ARG A 80 -16.25 -0.54 -8.80
CA ARG A 80 -16.48 -1.81 -8.08
C ARG A 80 -15.24 -2.18 -7.27
N VAL A 81 -15.30 -1.95 -5.96
CA VAL A 81 -14.26 -2.35 -5.02
C VAL A 81 -14.80 -3.40 -4.06
N LEU A 82 -14.12 -4.54 -4.00
CA LEU A 82 -14.52 -5.68 -3.19
C LEU A 82 -14.08 -5.49 -1.73
N SER A 83 -14.94 -5.90 -0.80
CA SER A 83 -14.50 -6.28 0.54
C SER A 83 -13.68 -7.56 0.49
N VAL A 84 -12.89 -7.84 1.53
CA VAL A 84 -12.15 -9.11 1.64
C VAL A 84 -13.09 -10.31 1.46
N LYS A 85 -14.28 -10.28 2.07
CA LYS A 85 -15.28 -11.35 1.90
C LYS A 85 -15.72 -11.50 0.43
N GLN A 86 -16.07 -10.41 -0.24
CA GLN A 86 -16.50 -10.46 -1.65
C GLN A 86 -15.35 -10.89 -2.58
N ALA A 87 -14.11 -10.58 -2.22
CA ALA A 87 -12.95 -11.02 -2.97
C ALA A 87 -12.68 -12.52 -2.80
N LEU A 88 -12.88 -13.08 -1.60
CA LEU A 88 -12.87 -14.52 -1.38
C LEU A 88 -14.00 -15.22 -2.17
N ASP A 89 -15.18 -14.59 -2.22
CA ASP A 89 -16.30 -15.04 -3.07
C ASP A 89 -15.92 -15.06 -4.55
N GLU A 90 -15.26 -14.02 -5.03
CA GLU A 90 -14.77 -13.95 -6.41
C GLU A 90 -13.66 -14.97 -6.67
N CYS A 91 -12.72 -15.18 -5.75
CA CYS A 91 -11.65 -16.16 -5.90
C CYS A 91 -12.22 -17.58 -6.08
N ALA A 92 -13.17 -17.98 -5.23
CA ALA A 92 -13.83 -19.28 -5.36
C ALA A 92 -14.65 -19.39 -6.66
N ARG A 93 -15.31 -18.30 -7.09
CA ARG A 93 -16.04 -18.27 -8.38
C ARG A 93 -15.11 -18.46 -9.58
N LEU A 94 -13.86 -18.00 -9.48
CA LEU A 94 -12.83 -18.20 -10.49
C LEU A 94 -12.21 -19.61 -10.46
N GLY A 95 -12.62 -20.48 -9.54
CA GLY A 95 -12.08 -21.84 -9.38
C GLY A 95 -10.71 -21.91 -8.71
N ILE A 96 -10.32 -20.85 -7.99
CA ILE A 96 -9.06 -20.84 -7.23
C ILE A 96 -9.25 -21.70 -5.97
N VAL A 97 -8.38 -22.68 -5.79
CA VAL A 97 -8.28 -23.54 -4.59
C VAL A 97 -6.99 -23.29 -3.80
N ASP A 98 -5.94 -22.83 -4.46
CA ASP A 98 -4.66 -22.42 -3.86
C ASP A 98 -4.55 -20.89 -3.83
N LEU A 99 -4.92 -20.27 -2.71
CA LEU A 99 -4.99 -18.82 -2.61
C LEU A 99 -3.78 -18.25 -1.86
N ARG A 100 -3.06 -17.31 -2.50
CA ARG A 100 -2.10 -16.44 -1.81
C ARG A 100 -2.73 -15.08 -1.53
N VAL A 101 -2.87 -14.73 -0.26
CA VAL A 101 -3.37 -13.42 0.17
C VAL A 101 -2.20 -12.56 0.57
N GLN A 102 -1.97 -11.43 -0.09
CA GLN A 102 -0.95 -10.47 0.31
C GLN A 102 -1.57 -9.25 0.97
N SER A 103 -1.17 -9.00 2.21
CA SER A 103 -1.41 -7.72 2.88
C SER A 103 -0.50 -6.63 2.31
N LEU A 104 -1.10 -5.54 1.83
CA LEU A 104 -0.40 -4.32 1.43
C LEU A 104 -0.40 -3.29 2.56
N HIS A 105 -0.39 -3.72 3.82
CA HIS A 105 -0.24 -2.83 4.98
C HIS A 105 1.23 -2.62 5.31
N VAL A 106 1.56 -1.51 5.97
CA VAL A 106 2.95 -1.20 6.35
C VAL A 106 3.40 -2.06 7.53
N THR A 107 2.55 -2.27 8.54
CA THR A 107 2.88 -3.00 9.77
C THR A 107 1.86 -4.08 10.08
N GLY A 108 2.25 -5.06 10.91
CA GLY A 108 1.40 -6.12 11.47
C GLY A 108 0.43 -5.64 12.54
N ALA A 109 -0.28 -4.53 12.27
CA ALA A 109 -1.18 -3.88 13.22
C ALA A 109 -2.65 -4.30 13.00
N GLU A 110 -3.58 -3.42 13.38
CA GLU A 110 -5.02 -3.70 13.43
C GLU A 110 -5.60 -4.21 12.09
N GLU A 111 -5.28 -3.55 10.98
CA GLU A 111 -5.80 -3.90 9.66
C GLU A 111 -5.26 -5.24 9.14
N TYR A 112 -4.00 -5.55 9.42
CA TYR A 112 -3.41 -6.86 9.11
C TYR A 112 -4.07 -7.96 9.95
N ALA A 113 -4.17 -7.74 11.27
CA ALA A 113 -4.83 -8.68 12.17
C ALA A 113 -6.33 -8.84 11.85
N MET A 114 -7.01 -7.78 11.41
CA MET A 114 -8.38 -7.87 10.91
C MET A 114 -8.46 -8.75 9.66
N THR A 115 -7.55 -8.55 8.71
CA THR A 115 -7.47 -9.39 7.50
C THR A 115 -7.29 -10.86 7.86
N GLN A 116 -6.35 -11.18 8.75
CA GLN A 116 -6.15 -12.54 9.25
C GLN A 116 -7.43 -13.12 9.89
N ARG A 117 -8.09 -12.38 10.78
CA ARG A 117 -9.36 -12.81 11.40
C ARG A 117 -10.46 -13.04 10.37
N MET A 118 -10.53 -12.21 9.34
CA MET A 118 -11.52 -12.35 8.26
C MET A 118 -11.28 -13.62 7.44
N LEU A 119 -10.02 -13.96 7.15
CA LEU A 119 -9.64 -15.19 6.45
C LEU A 119 -10.00 -16.43 7.28
N VAL A 120 -9.58 -16.47 8.55
CA VAL A 120 -9.90 -17.58 9.46
C VAL A 120 -11.42 -17.76 9.59
N ARG A 121 -12.18 -16.67 9.75
CA ARG A 121 -13.65 -16.73 9.82
C ARG A 121 -14.26 -17.28 8.53
N ASP A 122 -13.74 -16.92 7.36
CA ASP A 122 -14.25 -17.43 6.08
C ASP A 122 -13.96 -18.93 5.94
N LEU A 123 -12.74 -19.37 6.29
CA LEU A 123 -12.35 -20.77 6.30
C LEU A 123 -13.18 -21.61 7.27
N SER A 124 -13.46 -21.12 8.48
CA SER A 124 -14.37 -21.81 9.41
C SER A 124 -15.79 -21.96 8.86
N ARG A 125 -16.26 -20.99 8.07
CA ARG A 125 -17.62 -21.01 7.50
C ARG A 125 -17.70 -21.88 6.24
N PHE A 126 -16.60 -21.99 5.50
CA PHE A 126 -16.50 -22.73 4.24
C PHE A 126 -15.24 -23.60 4.22
N PRO A 127 -15.19 -24.69 5.01
CA PRO A 127 -13.95 -25.44 5.30
C PRO A 127 -13.27 -26.09 4.10
N ASN A 128 -13.99 -26.29 2.99
CA ASN A 128 -13.46 -26.90 1.76
C ASN A 128 -13.47 -25.93 0.58
N ARG A 129 -13.49 -24.62 0.86
CA ARG A 129 -13.51 -23.59 -0.18
C ARG A 129 -12.18 -23.47 -0.92
N PHE A 130 -11.10 -23.63 -0.17
CA PHE A 130 -9.72 -23.54 -0.62
C PHE A 130 -8.98 -24.74 -0.04
N ASP A 131 -8.14 -25.37 -0.86
CA ASP A 131 -7.23 -26.41 -0.40
C ASP A 131 -6.11 -25.79 0.43
N HIS A 132 -5.65 -24.59 0.04
CA HIS A 132 -4.61 -23.83 0.71
C HIS A 132 -4.91 -22.33 0.74
N VAL A 133 -4.65 -21.67 1.87
CA VAL A 133 -4.70 -20.20 1.99
C VAL A 133 -3.49 -19.69 2.72
N TRP A 134 -2.56 -19.09 1.99
CA TRP A 134 -1.37 -18.47 2.59
C TRP A 134 -1.54 -16.98 2.78
N LEU A 135 -1.25 -16.48 3.98
CA LEU A 135 -1.22 -15.04 4.25
C LEU A 135 0.23 -14.52 4.20
N GLY A 136 0.49 -13.61 3.27
CA GLY A 136 1.74 -12.87 3.17
C GLY A 136 1.82 -11.77 4.22
N ALA A 137 2.98 -11.68 4.87
CA ALA A 137 3.30 -10.68 5.87
C ALA A 137 3.15 -9.24 5.34
N PRO A 138 2.86 -8.24 6.20
CA PRO A 138 2.88 -6.82 5.85
C PRO A 138 4.29 -6.36 5.46
N LEU A 139 4.45 -5.09 5.08
CA LEU A 139 5.73 -4.57 4.58
C LEU A 139 6.89 -4.70 5.59
N LEU A 140 6.61 -4.50 6.88
CA LEU A 140 7.58 -4.56 7.98
C LEU A 140 7.19 -5.67 8.96
N GLU A 141 7.83 -6.84 8.83
CA GLU A 141 7.63 -8.00 9.70
C GLU A 141 8.95 -8.44 10.37
N SER A 142 10.07 -8.36 9.64
CA SER A 142 11.38 -8.83 10.08
C SER A 142 12.49 -7.78 9.94
N GLY A 143 13.66 -8.07 10.52
CA GLY A 143 14.86 -7.24 10.37
C GLY A 143 15.33 -7.13 8.91
N GLN A 144 15.17 -8.19 8.11
CA GLN A 144 15.49 -8.13 6.68
C GLN A 144 14.55 -7.18 5.94
N ASP A 145 13.25 -7.24 6.25
CA ASP A 145 12.26 -6.36 5.62
C ASP A 145 12.55 -4.90 5.93
N LEU A 146 12.91 -4.60 7.18
CA LEU A 146 13.33 -3.26 7.58
C LEU A 146 14.52 -2.76 6.75
N GLN A 147 15.56 -3.59 6.54
CA GLN A 147 16.71 -3.20 5.72
C GLN A 147 16.31 -2.96 4.26
N ASP A 148 15.53 -3.85 3.65
CA ASP A 148 15.10 -3.71 2.26
C ASP A 148 14.21 -2.48 2.04
N VAL A 149 13.32 -2.20 2.99
CA VAL A 149 12.45 -1.02 2.98
C VAL A 149 13.27 0.26 3.11
N MET A 150 14.24 0.27 4.03
CA MET A 150 15.16 1.40 4.17
C MET A 150 15.94 1.60 2.86
N ASP A 151 16.55 0.55 2.29
CA ASP A 151 17.27 0.64 1.03
C ASP A 151 16.42 1.24 -0.10
N ALA A 152 15.17 0.77 -0.24
CA ALA A 152 14.23 1.28 -1.22
C ALA A 152 13.93 2.78 -1.02
N ILE A 153 13.75 3.21 0.23
CA ILE A 153 13.42 4.60 0.57
C ILE A 153 14.64 5.51 0.41
N PHE A 154 15.83 5.10 0.89
CA PHE A 154 17.06 5.86 0.68
C PHE A 154 17.38 6.02 -0.81
N ALA A 155 17.13 5.00 -1.63
CA ALA A 155 17.27 5.10 -3.08
C ALA A 155 16.25 6.04 -3.75
N SER A 156 15.13 6.34 -3.07
CA SER A 156 14.10 7.27 -3.56
C SER A 156 14.37 8.73 -3.21
N PHE A 157 15.37 9.01 -2.37
CA PHE A 157 15.70 10.38 -1.99
C PHE A 157 16.17 11.21 -3.19
N PRO A 158 15.92 12.53 -3.18
CA PRO A 158 16.37 13.42 -4.24
C PRO A 158 17.90 13.33 -4.41
N LYS A 159 18.35 13.15 -5.65
CA LYS A 159 19.79 12.95 -5.96
C LYS A 159 20.61 14.21 -5.67
N GLU A 160 19.96 15.36 -5.70
CA GLU A 160 20.50 16.67 -5.41
C GLU A 160 20.54 17.01 -3.91
N ARG A 161 19.95 16.16 -3.05
CA ARG A 161 19.96 16.36 -1.60
C ARG A 161 21.40 16.41 -1.09
N LYS A 162 21.71 17.45 -0.31
CA LYS A 162 23.03 17.62 0.33
C LYS A 162 23.06 16.96 1.71
N SER A 163 24.26 16.69 2.21
CA SER A 163 24.49 16.03 3.50
C SER A 163 24.06 16.84 4.72
N ASN A 164 23.69 18.12 4.56
CA ASN A 164 23.17 18.99 5.61
C ASN A 164 21.67 19.26 5.48
N GLU A 165 20.99 18.59 4.55
CA GLU A 165 19.55 18.70 4.30
C GLU A 165 18.84 17.48 4.86
N ALA A 166 17.69 17.68 5.48
CA ALA A 166 16.96 16.59 6.14
C ALA A 166 15.89 15.98 5.25
N VAL A 167 15.52 14.73 5.55
CA VAL A 167 14.29 14.10 5.07
C VAL A 167 13.41 13.81 6.28
N VAL A 168 12.13 14.18 6.19
CA VAL A 168 11.12 13.80 7.16
C VAL A 168 10.08 12.92 6.47
N LEU A 169 9.99 11.69 6.95
CA LEU A 169 9.06 10.66 6.52
C LEU A 169 7.79 10.73 7.37
N MET A 170 6.62 10.70 6.74
CA MET A 170 5.32 10.69 7.42
C MET A 170 4.65 9.31 7.35
N GLY A 171 4.67 8.59 8.46
CA GLY A 171 3.79 7.43 8.65
C GLY A 171 2.38 7.85 9.04
N HIS A 172 1.40 6.97 8.81
CA HIS A 172 0.09 7.13 9.42
C HIS A 172 0.19 6.94 10.95
N GLY A 173 0.89 5.88 11.37
CA GLY A 173 0.95 5.44 12.75
C GLY A 173 -0.35 4.83 13.24
N ASN A 174 -0.40 4.55 14.54
CA ASN A 174 -1.55 3.95 15.19
C ASN A 174 -1.49 4.31 16.69
N ASN A 175 -2.54 4.92 17.24
CA ASN A 175 -2.59 5.32 18.65
C ASN A 175 -3.08 4.21 19.61
N ARG A 176 -3.43 3.04 19.09
CA ARG A 176 -4.05 1.90 19.80
C ARG A 176 -3.62 0.57 19.17
N GLY A 177 -2.38 0.14 19.39
CA GLY A 177 -1.97 -1.20 18.97
C GLY A 177 -0.48 -1.38 18.73
N PRO A 178 -0.07 -2.57 18.29
CA PRO A 178 1.34 -2.92 18.12
C PRO A 178 2.05 -2.11 17.01
N GLY A 179 1.28 -1.42 16.16
CA GLY A 179 1.84 -0.58 15.10
C GLY A 179 2.69 0.58 15.60
N ASP A 180 2.41 1.12 16.80
CA ASP A 180 3.14 2.26 17.36
C ASP A 180 4.62 1.91 17.65
N LEU A 181 4.85 0.80 18.35
CA LEU A 181 6.20 0.31 18.65
C LEU A 181 6.99 -0.06 17.39
N ALA A 182 6.33 -0.65 16.40
CA ALA A 182 6.96 -0.97 15.11
C ALA A 182 7.47 0.31 14.43
N ILE A 183 6.65 1.36 14.36
CA ILE A 183 7.05 2.65 13.77
C ILE A 183 8.18 3.31 14.58
N ALA A 184 8.15 3.26 15.91
CA ALA A 184 9.23 3.81 16.74
C ALA A 184 10.58 3.11 16.49
N GLN A 185 10.58 1.79 16.34
CA GLN A 185 11.79 1.01 16.00
C GLN A 185 12.29 1.38 14.59
N VAL A 186 11.39 1.52 13.63
CA VAL A 186 11.73 1.93 12.25
C VAL A 186 12.32 3.33 12.24
N ALA A 187 11.74 4.27 12.99
CA ALA A 187 12.25 5.63 13.12
C ALA A 187 13.66 5.68 13.70
N THR A 188 13.90 4.86 14.73
CA THR A 188 15.24 4.67 15.32
C THR A 188 16.23 4.15 14.27
N ALA A 189 15.86 3.15 13.48
CA ALA A 189 16.73 2.58 12.47
C ALA A 189 17.06 3.57 11.34
N PHE A 190 16.08 4.35 10.87
CA PHE A 190 16.33 5.42 9.90
C PHE A 190 17.33 6.44 10.43
N ASN A 191 17.14 6.92 11.67
CA ASN A 191 18.01 7.91 12.27
C ASN A 191 19.44 7.38 12.53
N GLN A 192 19.57 6.10 12.88
CA GLN A 192 20.87 5.45 13.02
C GLN A 192 21.63 5.37 11.70
N ARG A 193 20.93 5.17 10.57
CA ARG A 193 21.55 5.11 9.24
C ARG A 193 21.90 6.48 8.68
N ASP A 194 21.02 7.46 8.84
CA ASP A 194 21.26 8.86 8.50
C ASP A 194 20.66 9.75 9.60
N PRO A 195 21.48 10.45 10.41
CA PRO A 195 21.00 11.27 11.50
C PRO A 195 20.12 12.46 11.07
N LEU A 196 20.05 12.77 9.77
CA LEU A 196 19.16 13.78 9.19
C LEU A 196 17.93 13.18 8.50
N VAL A 197 17.68 11.89 8.67
CA VAL A 197 16.41 11.25 8.31
C VAL A 197 15.61 11.02 9.58
N PHE A 198 14.39 11.51 9.55
CA PHE A 198 13.42 11.40 10.62
C PHE A 198 12.18 10.69 10.09
N LEU A 199 11.59 9.81 10.89
CA LEU A 199 10.26 9.28 10.66
C LEU A 199 9.40 9.75 11.82
N ALA A 200 8.27 10.38 11.52
CA ALA A 200 7.20 10.67 12.47
C ALA A 200 5.89 10.07 11.95
N ALA A 201 4.90 9.97 12.82
CA ALA A 201 3.56 9.55 12.48
C ALA A 201 2.52 10.61 12.83
N VAL A 202 1.41 10.61 12.07
CA VAL A 202 0.23 11.43 12.36
C VAL A 202 -0.43 10.99 13.66
N GLU A 203 -0.50 9.68 13.90
CA GLU A 203 -1.05 9.08 15.11
C GLU A 203 0.00 8.25 15.87
N GLY A 204 -0.12 8.20 17.19
CA GLY A 204 0.76 7.40 18.05
C GLY A 204 1.73 8.24 18.86
N SER A 205 2.79 7.60 19.35
CA SER A 205 3.77 8.24 20.25
C SER A 205 4.95 8.88 19.52
N ASN A 206 5.23 8.44 18.29
CA ASN A 206 6.34 8.95 17.49
C ASN A 206 5.93 10.22 16.70
N THR A 207 5.71 11.32 17.42
CA THR A 207 5.08 12.53 16.88
C THR A 207 6.06 13.50 16.19
N PHE A 208 5.50 14.32 15.30
CA PHE A 208 6.23 15.35 14.57
C PHE A 208 6.76 16.49 15.45
N ASP A 209 6.14 16.76 16.60
CA ASP A 209 6.47 17.87 17.50
C ASP A 209 7.95 17.88 17.93
N SER A 210 8.56 16.70 18.02
CA SER A 210 9.97 16.53 18.40
C SER A 210 10.95 16.85 17.28
N ILE A 211 10.51 16.87 16.01
CA ILE A 211 11.39 16.98 14.84
C ILE A 211 11.91 18.40 14.66
N ILE A 212 11.06 19.43 14.76
CA ILE A 212 11.48 20.82 14.53
C ILE A 212 12.61 21.26 15.49
N PRO A 213 12.54 20.99 16.81
CA PRO A 213 13.65 21.26 17.72
C PRO A 213 14.96 20.57 17.32
N GLU A 214 14.90 19.30 16.92
CA GLU A 214 16.07 18.54 16.49
C GLU A 214 16.69 19.08 15.19
N LEU A 215 15.84 19.46 14.22
CA LEU A 215 16.30 20.10 12.99
C LEU A 215 17.00 21.44 13.26
N LYS A 216 16.46 22.27 14.16
CA LYS A 216 17.09 23.54 14.58
C LYS A 216 18.43 23.31 15.25
N LYS A 217 18.51 22.35 16.18
CA LYS A 217 19.76 21.97 16.87
C LYS A 217 20.86 21.56 15.89
N ARG A 218 20.48 20.99 14.75
CA ARG A 218 21.39 20.52 13.68
C ARG A 218 21.62 21.57 12.59
N ASN A 219 21.10 22.79 12.75
CA ASN A 219 21.21 23.89 11.77
C ASN A 219 20.71 23.51 10.37
N VAL A 220 19.65 22.69 10.28
CA VAL A 220 19.05 22.32 9.00
C VAL A 220 18.29 23.50 8.41
N THR A 221 18.55 23.80 7.13
CA THR A 221 17.89 24.90 6.40
C THR A 221 16.98 24.42 5.28
N LYS A 222 17.09 23.16 4.83
CA LYS A 222 16.22 22.55 3.82
C LYS A 222 15.75 21.16 4.28
N VAL A 223 14.45 20.90 4.09
CA VAL A 223 13.79 19.65 4.45
C VAL A 223 13.01 19.11 3.27
N TYR A 224 13.19 17.83 2.99
CA TYR A 224 12.36 17.07 2.06
C TYR A 224 11.30 16.29 2.84
N LEU A 225 10.04 16.43 2.44
CA LEU A 225 8.92 15.69 3.03
C LEU A 225 8.52 14.53 2.11
N GLN A 226 8.37 13.34 2.68
CA GLN A 226 7.99 12.14 1.93
C GLN A 226 6.95 11.29 2.70
N PRO A 227 5.92 10.74 2.04
CA PRO A 227 5.02 9.78 2.67
C PRO A 227 5.72 8.45 3.00
N PHE A 228 5.53 7.96 4.22
CA PHE A 228 5.82 6.59 4.65
C PHE A 228 4.51 5.78 4.70
N MET A 229 3.79 5.81 3.58
CA MET A 229 2.51 5.12 3.37
C MET A 229 2.51 4.50 1.98
N ILE A 230 1.81 3.39 1.80
CA ILE A 230 1.76 2.68 0.51
C ILE A 230 1.27 3.58 -0.62
N VAL A 231 0.32 4.46 -0.31
CA VAL A 231 -0.20 5.44 -1.24
C VAL A 231 -0.02 6.86 -0.68
N ALA A 232 0.13 7.84 -1.57
CA ALA A 232 0.03 9.26 -1.22
C ALA A 232 -1.45 9.66 -1.17
N GLY A 233 -2.13 9.27 -0.08
CA GLY A 233 -3.54 9.55 0.17
C GLY A 233 -3.77 10.92 0.84
N ASP A 234 -4.92 11.06 1.50
CA ASP A 234 -5.38 12.30 2.11
C ASP A 234 -4.35 12.94 3.06
N HIS A 235 -3.80 12.17 4.00
CA HIS A 235 -2.73 12.61 4.91
C HIS A 235 -1.49 13.14 4.18
N ALA A 236 -1.09 12.52 3.06
CA ALA A 236 0.06 12.99 2.30
C ALA A 236 -0.21 14.32 1.58
N ILE A 237 -1.46 14.59 1.19
CA ILE A 237 -1.82 15.82 0.49
C ILE A 237 -2.07 16.96 1.49
N ASN A 238 -2.83 16.69 2.56
CA ASN A 238 -3.30 17.70 3.48
C ASN A 238 -2.34 17.88 4.66
N ASP A 239 -2.08 16.81 5.41
CA ASP A 239 -1.31 16.92 6.65
C ASP A 239 0.19 17.09 6.38
N LEU A 240 0.73 16.44 5.34
CA LEU A 240 2.14 16.55 5.01
C LEU A 240 2.45 17.86 4.28
N ALA A 241 1.73 18.13 3.21
CA ALA A 241 2.08 19.14 2.21
C ALA A 241 1.01 20.21 1.97
N GLY A 242 -0.06 20.20 2.77
CA GLY A 242 -1.18 21.12 2.62
C GLY A 242 -0.78 22.58 2.89
N PRO A 243 -1.64 23.54 2.51
CA PRO A 243 -1.42 24.95 2.79
C PRO A 243 -1.81 25.32 4.24
N GLU A 244 -2.56 24.47 4.93
CA GLU A 244 -3.11 24.77 6.25
C GLU A 244 -1.99 24.89 7.32
N PRO A 245 -2.18 25.71 8.36
CA PRO A 245 -1.14 25.99 9.35
C PRO A 245 -0.66 24.76 10.14
N ASP A 246 -1.51 23.76 10.28
CA ASP A 246 -1.25 22.50 10.98
C ASP A 246 -0.52 21.46 10.11
N SER A 247 -0.41 21.68 8.80
CA SER A 247 0.40 20.81 7.95
C SER A 247 1.88 20.86 8.31
N TRP A 248 2.60 19.75 8.17
CA TRP A 248 4.02 19.67 8.49
C TRP A 248 4.85 20.63 7.61
N ALA A 249 4.48 20.78 6.34
CA ALA A 249 5.10 21.76 5.45
C ALA A 249 4.94 23.20 5.95
N SER A 250 3.75 23.62 6.37
CA SER A 250 3.53 24.96 6.93
C SER A 250 4.30 25.19 8.22
N GLN A 251 4.32 24.20 9.11
CA GLN A 251 5.07 24.28 10.37
C GLN A 251 6.59 24.41 10.15
N LEU A 252 7.16 23.64 9.21
CA LEU A 252 8.59 23.74 8.85
C LEU A 252 8.95 25.08 8.19
N LYS A 253 8.09 25.58 7.30
CA LYS A 253 8.27 26.91 6.68
C LYS A 253 8.22 28.02 7.73
N ALA A 254 7.27 27.95 8.67
CA ALA A 254 7.17 28.88 9.79
C ALA A 254 8.40 28.82 10.71
N ALA A 255 9.07 27.67 10.79
CA ALA A 255 10.34 27.50 11.50
C ALA A 255 11.57 28.04 10.73
N GLY A 256 11.38 28.61 9.53
CA GLY A 256 12.44 29.25 8.73
C GLY A 256 13.16 28.30 7.76
N MET A 257 12.62 27.11 7.51
CA MET A 257 13.24 26.12 6.62
C MET A 257 12.64 26.17 5.21
N GLN A 258 13.46 25.87 4.20
CA GLN A 258 12.99 25.55 2.87
C GLN A 258 12.39 24.14 2.88
N VAL A 259 11.23 23.97 2.24
CA VAL A 259 10.49 22.70 2.27
C VAL A 259 10.13 22.26 0.87
N GLU A 260 10.42 21.01 0.55
CA GLU A 260 10.07 20.36 -0.71
C GLU A 260 9.32 19.06 -0.43
N ALA A 261 8.09 18.93 -0.91
CA ALA A 261 7.28 17.74 -0.71
C ALA A 261 7.34 16.82 -1.93
N GLN A 262 7.68 15.56 -1.70
CA GLN A 262 7.72 14.51 -2.71
C GLN A 262 6.62 13.50 -2.42
N LEU A 263 5.47 13.72 -3.06
CA LEU A 263 4.22 13.00 -2.78
C LEU A 263 4.14 11.66 -3.52
N THR A 264 5.17 10.84 -3.37
CA THR A 264 5.23 9.48 -3.93
C THR A 264 4.90 8.46 -2.84
N GLY A 265 3.89 7.64 -3.06
CA GLY A 265 3.58 6.52 -2.17
C GLY A 265 4.61 5.39 -2.28
N LEU A 266 4.86 4.68 -1.18
CA LEU A 266 5.83 3.58 -1.13
C LEU A 266 5.55 2.50 -2.17
N GLY A 267 4.28 2.26 -2.54
CA GLY A 267 3.89 1.28 -3.55
C GLY A 267 4.46 1.56 -4.94
N SER A 268 4.84 2.81 -5.23
CA SER A 268 5.49 3.18 -6.50
C SER A 268 6.98 2.81 -6.54
N LEU A 269 7.60 2.43 -5.41
CA LEU A 269 9.01 2.10 -5.34
C LEU A 269 9.25 0.62 -5.67
N ASP A 270 10.08 0.34 -6.67
CA ASP A 270 10.41 -1.03 -7.09
C ASP A 270 10.93 -1.90 -5.93
N GLY A 271 11.72 -1.32 -5.01
CA GLY A 271 12.23 -2.03 -3.83
C GLY A 271 11.11 -2.50 -2.90
N ILE A 272 10.08 -1.67 -2.69
CA ILE A 272 8.92 -1.99 -1.87
C ILE A 272 8.06 -3.08 -2.53
N GLN A 273 7.86 -2.98 -3.84
CA GLN A 273 7.14 -4.01 -4.61
C GLN A 273 7.84 -5.38 -4.50
N LYS A 274 9.18 -5.41 -4.54
CA LYS A 274 9.96 -6.64 -4.39
C LYS A 274 9.75 -7.29 -3.01
N VAL A 275 9.64 -6.51 -1.94
CA VAL A 275 9.32 -7.03 -0.60
C VAL A 275 7.95 -7.71 -0.59
N PHE A 276 6.92 -7.06 -1.13
CA PHE A 276 5.60 -7.68 -1.22
C PHE A 276 5.59 -8.95 -2.08
N LEU A 277 6.25 -8.92 -3.23
CA LEU A 277 6.36 -10.10 -4.10
C LEU A 277 7.08 -11.26 -3.39
N ARG A 278 8.11 -10.94 -2.59
CA ARG A 278 8.78 -11.93 -1.72
C ARG A 278 7.81 -12.50 -0.69
N HIS A 279 7.08 -11.66 0.04
CA HIS A 279 6.12 -12.12 1.07
C HIS A 279 5.04 -13.02 0.48
N THR A 280 4.55 -12.68 -0.72
CA THR A 280 3.60 -13.52 -1.46
C THR A 280 4.21 -14.86 -1.82
N ARG A 281 5.44 -14.88 -2.36
CA ARG A 281 6.09 -16.11 -2.81
C ARG A 281 6.49 -17.02 -1.63
N ASP A 282 7.03 -16.42 -0.57
CA ASP A 282 7.76 -17.15 0.46
C ASP A 282 6.89 -17.49 1.68
N THR A 283 5.69 -16.93 1.80
CA THR A 283 4.77 -17.29 2.89
C THR A 283 4.49 -18.80 2.91
N ARG A 284 4.57 -19.36 4.12
CA ARG A 284 4.32 -20.77 4.44
C ARG A 284 3.20 -20.95 5.47
N ASP A 285 2.65 -19.85 5.98
CA ASP A 285 1.56 -19.88 6.95
C ASP A 285 0.25 -20.21 6.23
N ASP A 286 -0.03 -21.51 6.10
CA ASP A 286 -1.26 -22.02 5.51
C ASP A 286 -2.38 -22.03 6.54
N LEU A 287 -3.26 -21.04 6.44
CA LEU A 287 -4.40 -20.86 7.34
C LEU A 287 -5.48 -21.93 7.14
N ALA A 288 -5.52 -22.61 5.98
CA ALA A 288 -6.46 -23.70 5.73
C ALA A 288 -5.99 -25.01 6.38
N ASN A 289 -4.67 -25.22 6.46
CA ASN A 289 -4.06 -26.39 7.07
C ASN A 289 -3.00 -25.97 8.11
N PRO A 290 -3.40 -25.32 9.22
CA PRO A 290 -2.47 -24.80 10.19
C PRO A 290 -1.63 -25.93 10.78
N LYS A 291 -0.32 -25.85 10.61
CA LYS A 291 0.65 -26.73 11.26
C LYS A 291 1.47 -25.89 12.21
N LYS A 292 1.80 -26.45 13.37
CA LYS A 292 2.91 -25.90 14.15
C LYS A 292 4.15 -26.06 13.26
N THR A 293 4.89 -24.98 13.03
CA THR A 293 6.20 -25.10 12.39
C THR A 293 7.06 -25.89 13.37
N ASP A 294 7.25 -27.17 13.08
CA ASP A 294 8.25 -28.02 13.74
C ASP A 294 9.61 -27.57 13.19
N ASP A 295 10.13 -26.45 13.70
CA ASP A 295 11.54 -26.09 13.56
C ASP A 295 12.41 -26.95 14.48
#